data_AF-A0A814JMS7-F1
#
_entry.id   AF-A0A814JMS7-F1
#
_cell.length_a   1.000
_cell.length_b   1.000
_cell.length_c   1.000
_cell.angle_alpha   90.00
_cell.angle_beta   90.00
_cell.angle_gamma   90.00
#
_symmetry.space_group_name_H-M   'P 1'
#
loop_
_entity.id
_entity.type
_entity.pdbx_description
1 polymer ?
#
loop_
_entity_poly.entity_id
_entity_poly.type
_entity_poly.pdbx_seq_one_letter_code
_entity_poly.pdbx_strand_id
1 'polypeptide(L)'
;MRVFVYFLSILTFSYVIDIQTIFIRIITRDKYTLQWLNNFPFLSQSIREFWGRRYNQIIGTILKESLFQPLNLYIPSRSIVGLITFIISGLLHVHIALVAFEDVSSILPTFACFLLNGIACGIEAHLPIKLPPLLGWLITHSVLFVTAPMCLGPFARDKAVFFGVNELLSYGDDQWISKLPMPKNCPI
;
A
#
# COMPACT_ATOMS: atom_id res chain seq x y z
N MET A 1 2.50 11.73 -18.73
CA MET A 1 3.94 11.54 -18.44
C MET A 1 4.23 11.37 -16.94
N ARG A 2 3.87 12.33 -16.07
CA ARG A 2 4.20 12.27 -14.62
C ARG A 2 3.64 11.04 -13.88
N VAL A 3 2.39 10.68 -14.11
CA VAL A 3 1.75 9.49 -13.52
C VAL A 3 2.46 8.19 -13.92
N PHE A 4 2.89 8.09 -15.17
CA PHE A 4 3.63 6.93 -15.67
C PHE A 4 5.01 6.80 -14.99
N VAL A 5 5.72 7.91 -14.82
CA VAL A 5 7.00 7.93 -14.09
C VAL A 5 6.81 7.52 -12.63
N TYR A 6 5.76 8.01 -11.97
CA TYR A 6 5.45 7.61 -10.59
C TYR A 6 5.09 6.13 -10.48
N PHE A 7 4.28 5.62 -11.40
CA PHE A 7 3.96 4.19 -11.45
C PHE A 7 5.22 3.34 -11.64
N LEU A 8 6.09 3.72 -12.57
CA LEU A 8 7.38 3.06 -12.77
C LEU A 8 8.27 3.16 -11.52
N SER A 9 8.24 4.29 -10.80
CA SER A 9 8.99 4.47 -9.56
C SER A 9 8.50 3.52 -8.46
N ILE A 10 7.18 3.31 -8.34
CA ILE A 10 6.60 2.39 -7.36
C ILE A 10 6.88 0.93 -7.72
N LEU A 11 6.82 0.58 -9.00
CA LEU A 11 7.23 -0.74 -9.47
C LEU A 11 8.71 -0.99 -9.18
N THR A 12 9.56 -0.01 -9.46
CA THR A 12 11.00 -0.08 -9.20
C THR A 12 11.28 -0.22 -7.71
N PHE A 13 10.62 0.60 -6.88
CA PHE A 13 10.75 0.53 -5.42
C PHE A 13 10.31 -0.83 -4.86
N SER A 14 9.17 -1.36 -5.36
CA SER A 14 8.69 -2.68 -4.96
C SER A 14 9.71 -3.77 -5.33
N TYR A 15 10.30 -3.69 -6.53
CA TYR A 15 11.32 -4.63 -6.99
C TYR A 15 12.62 -4.54 -6.16
N VAL A 16 13.03 -3.33 -5.80
CA VAL A 16 14.21 -3.10 -4.95
C VAL A 16 14.01 -3.73 -3.56
N ILE A 17 12.85 -3.56 -2.93
CA ILE A 17 12.53 -4.19 -1.64
C ILE A 17 12.56 -5.73 -1.74
N ASP A 18 11.98 -6.28 -2.81
CA ASP A 18 11.97 -7.72 -3.04
C ASP A 18 13.40 -8.27 -3.21
N ILE A 19 14.26 -7.57 -3.97
CA ILE A 19 15.68 -7.92 -4.14
C ILE A 19 16.45 -7.83 -2.81
N GLN A 20 16.24 -6.78 -2.02
CA GLN A 20 16.88 -6.60 -0.72
C GLN A 20 16.61 -7.79 0.21
N THR A 21 15.40 -8.35 0.15
CA THR A 21 15.03 -9.53 0.92
C THR A 21 15.86 -10.75 0.54
N ILE A 22 16.18 -10.93 -0.75
CA ILE A 22 17.06 -12.00 -1.23
C ILE A 22 18.49 -11.80 -0.70
N PHE A 23 19.04 -10.58 -0.81
CA PHE A 23 20.39 -10.29 -0.34
C PHE A 23 20.55 -10.49 1.17
N ILE A 24 19.58 -10.05 1.97
CA ILE A 24 19.64 -10.22 3.44
C ILE A 24 19.61 -11.70 3.81
N ARG A 25 18.77 -12.51 3.16
CA ARG A 25 18.75 -13.97 3.37
C ARG A 25 20.11 -14.60 3.06
N ILE A 26 20.72 -14.23 1.93
CA ILE A 26 22.04 -14.75 1.53
C ILE A 26 23.13 -14.34 2.54
N ILE A 27 23.22 -13.04 2.86
CA ILE A 27 24.28 -12.49 3.75
C ILE A 27 24.15 -13.06 5.16
N THR A 28 22.93 -13.14 5.67
CA THR A 28 22.67 -13.58 7.05
C THR A 28 22.55 -15.09 7.18
N ARG A 29 22.67 -15.84 6.08
CA ARG A 29 22.47 -17.30 6.03
C ARG A 29 21.11 -17.70 6.64
N ASP A 30 20.06 -17.03 6.18
CA ASP A 30 18.67 -17.19 6.65
C ASP A 30 18.45 -16.92 8.15
N LYS A 31 19.40 -16.28 8.84
CA LYS A 31 19.24 -15.88 10.25
C LYS A 31 18.21 -14.76 10.41
N TYR A 32 18.12 -13.85 9.44
CA TYR A 32 17.17 -12.75 9.46
C TYR A 32 16.32 -12.74 8.20
N THR A 33 15.02 -12.47 8.38
CA THR A 33 14.07 -12.22 7.30
C THR A 33 13.50 -10.82 7.46
N LEU A 34 13.55 -10.02 6.39
CA LEU A 34 12.80 -8.77 6.38
C LEU A 34 11.30 -9.06 6.54
N GLN A 35 10.63 -8.23 7.34
CA GLN A 35 9.18 -8.26 7.41
C GLN A 35 8.64 -7.92 6.02
N TRP A 36 7.88 -8.86 5.45
CA TRP A 36 7.40 -8.77 4.07
C TRP A 36 6.45 -7.58 3.93
N LEU A 37 6.93 -6.44 3.46
CA LEU A 37 6.04 -5.38 2.98
C LEU A 37 5.33 -5.86 1.71
N ASN A 38 6.08 -6.46 0.80
CA ASN A 38 5.61 -7.10 -0.42
C ASN A 38 6.20 -8.52 -0.52
N ASN A 39 5.59 -9.35 -1.36
CA ASN A 39 6.04 -10.71 -1.68
C ASN A 39 5.94 -10.93 -3.20
N PHE A 40 6.88 -10.33 -3.94
CA PHE A 40 6.95 -10.42 -5.40
C PHE A 40 5.59 -10.16 -6.09
N PRO A 41 4.97 -8.98 -5.90
CA PRO A 41 3.64 -8.66 -6.42
C PRO A 41 3.56 -8.72 -7.94
N PHE A 42 4.67 -8.54 -8.65
CA PHE A 42 4.74 -8.73 -10.10
C PHE A 42 4.48 -10.17 -10.55
N LEU A 43 4.63 -11.16 -9.66
CA LEU A 43 4.34 -12.56 -9.99
C LEU A 43 2.85 -12.93 -9.84
N SER A 44 1.98 -11.95 -9.60
CA SER A 44 0.54 -12.19 -9.43
C SER A 44 -0.11 -12.61 -10.74
N GLN A 45 -0.85 -13.71 -10.72
CA GLN A 45 -1.61 -14.22 -11.87
C GLN A 45 -3.12 -13.94 -11.75
N SER A 46 -3.54 -13.41 -10.61
CA SER A 46 -4.90 -12.98 -10.29
C SER A 46 -4.88 -11.68 -9.50
N ILE A 47 -5.94 -10.89 -9.62
CA ILE A 47 -6.11 -9.65 -8.86
C ILE A 47 -6.24 -9.99 -7.37
N ARG A 48 -6.93 -11.09 -7.06
CA ARG A 48 -7.09 -11.60 -5.69
C ARG A 48 -5.77 -12.06 -5.07
N GLU A 49 -4.87 -12.65 -5.85
CA GLU A 49 -3.52 -13.00 -5.38
C GLU A 49 -2.66 -11.76 -5.13
N PHE A 50 -2.74 -10.76 -6.02
CA PHE A 50 -2.03 -9.49 -5.87
C PHE A 50 -2.38 -8.84 -4.53
N TRP A 51 -3.66 -8.52 -4.31
CA TRP A 51 -4.11 -7.82 -3.10
C TRP A 51 -4.12 -8.70 -1.84
N GLY A 52 -4.40 -10.00 -1.98
CA GLY A 52 -4.59 -10.89 -0.83
C GLY A 52 -3.31 -11.53 -0.30
N ARG A 53 -2.24 -11.62 -1.11
CA ARG A 53 -1.07 -12.44 -0.78
C ARG A 53 0.29 -11.79 -1.07
N ARG A 54 0.35 -10.81 -1.97
CA ARG A 54 1.64 -10.32 -2.47
C ARG A 54 1.91 -8.84 -2.28
N TYR A 55 0.88 -8.01 -2.34
CA TYR A 55 1.02 -6.57 -2.16
C TYR A 55 0.72 -6.17 -0.72
N ASN A 56 1.51 -5.23 -0.18
CA ASN A 56 1.32 -4.54 1.09
C ASN A 56 0.81 -5.43 2.23
N GLN A 57 1.56 -6.48 2.56
CA GLN A 57 1.14 -7.52 3.50
C GLN A 57 0.95 -7.01 4.92
N ILE A 58 1.64 -5.93 5.32
CA ILE A 58 1.43 -5.29 6.62
C ILE A 58 -0.01 -4.76 6.71
N ILE A 59 -0.42 -3.91 5.75
CA ILE A 59 -1.78 -3.38 5.71
C ILE A 59 -2.80 -4.49 5.46
N GLY A 60 -2.48 -5.45 4.60
CA GLY A 60 -3.32 -6.62 4.36
C GLY A 60 -3.57 -7.44 5.63
N THR A 61 -2.56 -7.62 6.49
CA THR A 61 -2.69 -8.33 7.76
C THR A 61 -3.55 -7.54 8.75
N ILE A 62 -3.30 -6.23 8.89
CA ILE A 62 -4.09 -5.36 9.76
C ILE A 62 -5.57 -5.39 9.36
N LEU A 63 -5.87 -5.19 8.08
CA LEU A 63 -7.25 -5.22 7.58
C LEU A 63 -7.87 -6.61 7.73
N LYS A 64 -7.10 -7.67 7.56
CA LYS A 64 -7.58 -9.04 7.74
C LYS A 64 -7.97 -9.31 9.19
N GLU A 65 -7.14 -8.94 10.15
CA GLU A 65 -7.36 -9.19 11.58
C GLU A 65 -8.41 -8.25 12.16
N SER A 66 -8.42 -6.98 11.73
CA SER A 66 -9.32 -5.95 12.28
C SER A 66 -10.70 -5.92 11.63
N LEU A 67 -10.82 -6.33 10.36
CA LEU A 67 -12.08 -6.23 9.60
C LEU A 67 -12.51 -7.59 9.06
N PHE A 68 -11.68 -8.24 8.26
CA PHE A 68 -12.10 -9.42 7.50
C PHE A 68 -12.51 -10.58 8.41
N GLN A 69 -11.66 -10.96 9.36
CA GLN A 69 -11.92 -12.05 10.30
C GLN A 69 -13.16 -11.81 11.17
N PRO A 70 -13.32 -10.66 11.85
CA PRO A 70 -14.51 -10.42 12.66
C PRO A 70 -15.78 -10.34 11.82
N LEU A 71 -15.77 -9.68 10.66
CA LEU A 71 -16.95 -9.59 9.78
C LEU A 71 -17.35 -10.95 9.21
N ASN A 72 -16.39 -11.83 8.93
CA ASN A 72 -16.65 -13.18 8.42
C ASN A 72 -17.33 -14.10 9.45
N LEU A 73 -17.42 -13.70 10.72
CA LEU A 73 -18.24 -14.40 11.72
C LEU A 73 -19.73 -14.09 11.60
N TYR A 74 -20.08 -12.92 11.05
CA TYR A 74 -21.46 -12.43 10.96
C TYR A 74 -22.01 -12.44 9.52
N ILE A 75 -21.13 -12.34 8.52
CA ILE A 75 -21.51 -12.28 7.11
C ILE A 75 -21.08 -13.59 6.42
N PRO A 76 -22.02 -14.36 5.84
CA PRO A 76 -21.72 -15.68 5.27
C PRO A 76 -20.91 -15.62 3.97
N SER A 77 -20.98 -14.51 3.24
CA SER A 77 -20.28 -14.36 1.96
C SER A 77 -18.91 -13.70 2.12
N ARG A 78 -17.85 -14.50 1.91
CA ARG A 78 -16.46 -14.00 1.89
C ARG A 78 -16.22 -12.90 0.85
N SER A 79 -16.91 -12.96 -0.29
CA SER A 79 -16.82 -11.93 -1.33
C SER A 79 -17.36 -10.58 -0.84
N ILE A 80 -18.47 -10.60 -0.09
CA ILE A 80 -19.05 -9.39 0.52
C ILE A 80 -18.12 -8.83 1.59
N VAL A 81 -17.58 -9.69 2.46
CA VAL A 81 -16.60 -9.26 3.49
C VAL A 81 -15.35 -8.66 2.85
N GLY A 82 -14.86 -9.28 1.77
CA GLY A 82 -13.75 -8.75 0.98
C GLY A 82 -14.07 -7.37 0.41
N LEU A 83 -15.24 -7.21 -0.20
CA LEU A 83 -15.68 -5.92 -0.75
C LEU A 83 -15.77 -4.82 0.34
N ILE A 84 -16.34 -5.13 1.50
CA ILE A 84 -16.39 -4.20 2.65
C ILE A 84 -14.97 -3.81 3.08
N THR A 85 -14.05 -4.77 3.14
CA THR A 85 -12.64 -4.52 3.48
C THR A 85 -11.99 -3.57 2.46
N PHE A 86 -12.24 -3.73 1.17
CA PHE A 86 -11.78 -2.82 0.12
C PHE A 86 -12.39 -1.42 0.25
N ILE A 87 -13.69 -1.32 0.56
CA ILE A 87 -14.36 -0.03 0.78
C ILE A 87 -13.70 0.72 1.95
N ILE A 88 -13.49 0.06 3.08
CA ILE A 88 -12.84 0.67 4.25
C ILE A 88 -11.39 1.06 3.92
N SER A 89 -10.64 0.21 3.23
CA SER A 89 -9.29 0.56 2.74
C SER A 89 -9.31 1.79 1.82
N GLY A 90 -10.30 1.88 0.92
CA GLY A 90 -10.48 3.03 0.04
C GLY A 90 -10.78 4.32 0.81
N LEU A 91 -11.62 4.26 1.85
CA LEU A 91 -11.89 5.39 2.73
C LEU A 91 -10.64 5.85 3.49
N LEU A 92 -9.80 4.92 3.96
CA LEU A 92 -8.51 5.25 4.58
C LEU A 92 -7.58 5.96 3.59
N HIS A 93 -7.53 5.53 2.33
CA HIS A 93 -6.74 6.22 1.31
C HIS A 93 -7.30 7.59 0.94
N VAL A 94 -8.62 7.76 0.92
CA VAL A 94 -9.26 9.08 0.78
C VAL A 94 -8.90 9.99 1.94
N HIS A 95 -8.90 9.47 3.18
CA HIS A 95 -8.48 10.23 4.35
C HIS A 95 -7.03 10.70 4.22
N ILE A 96 -6.12 9.83 3.76
CA ILE A 96 -4.73 10.21 3.48
C ILE A 96 -4.66 11.26 2.36
N ALA A 97 -5.42 11.10 1.27
CA ALA A 97 -5.47 12.07 0.17
C ALA A 97 -5.91 13.47 0.66
N LEU A 98 -6.88 13.52 1.57
CA LEU A 98 -7.39 14.76 2.13
C LEU A 98 -6.46 15.40 3.16
N VAL A 99 -5.90 14.61 4.08
CA VAL A 99 -5.14 15.14 5.23
C VAL A 99 -3.67 15.33 4.89
N ALA A 100 -3.07 14.42 4.13
CA ALA A 100 -1.64 14.47 3.83
C ALA A 100 -1.32 15.26 2.56
N PHE A 101 -2.23 15.25 1.57
CA PHE A 101 -2.01 15.88 0.25
C PHE A 101 -2.94 17.05 -0.03
N GLU A 102 -3.90 17.35 0.87
CA GLU A 102 -4.92 18.39 0.69
C GLU A 102 -5.64 18.31 -0.68
N ASP A 103 -5.70 17.11 -1.28
CA ASP A 103 -6.15 16.91 -2.67
C ASP A 103 -7.57 16.37 -2.72
N VAL A 104 -8.51 17.31 -2.72
CA VAL A 104 -9.95 17.03 -2.88
C VAL A 104 -10.27 16.41 -4.25
N SER A 105 -9.49 16.72 -5.29
CA SER A 105 -9.75 16.25 -6.65
C SER A 105 -9.51 14.74 -6.82
N SER A 106 -8.71 14.15 -5.92
CA SER A 106 -8.36 12.73 -5.94
C SER A 106 -9.26 11.85 -5.07
N ILE A 107 -10.24 12.40 -4.35
CA ILE A 107 -11.18 11.61 -3.51
C ILE A 107 -11.88 10.52 -4.33
N LEU A 108 -12.60 10.93 -5.38
CA LEU A 108 -13.40 10.01 -6.18
C LEU A 108 -12.54 8.99 -6.93
N PRO A 109 -11.45 9.38 -7.63
CA PRO A 109 -10.53 8.42 -8.25
C PRO A 109 -9.95 7.41 -7.24
N THR A 110 -9.49 7.88 -6.08
CA THR A 110 -8.87 7.02 -5.06
C THR A 110 -9.87 6.01 -4.53
N PHE A 111 -11.07 6.45 -4.15
CA PHE A 111 -12.12 5.54 -3.68
C PHE A 111 -12.53 4.54 -4.77
N ALA A 112 -12.72 5.01 -6.00
CA ALA A 112 -13.10 4.17 -7.13
C ALA A 112 -12.03 3.12 -7.44
N CYS A 113 -10.74 3.43 -7.29
CA CYS A 113 -9.65 2.47 -7.46
C CYS A 113 -9.83 1.23 -6.58
N PHE A 114 -10.07 1.43 -5.28
CA PHE A 114 -10.28 0.33 -4.33
C PHE A 114 -11.60 -0.39 -4.56
N LEU A 115 -12.67 0.35 -4.85
CA LEU A 115 -13.98 -0.22 -5.13
C LEU A 115 -13.95 -1.15 -6.36
N LEU A 116 -13.35 -0.68 -7.46
CA LEU A 116 -13.22 -1.45 -8.70
C LEU A 116 -12.37 -2.72 -8.49
N ASN A 117 -11.26 -2.62 -7.77
CA ASN A 117 -10.42 -3.78 -7.43
C ASN A 117 -11.15 -4.78 -6.50
N GLY A 118 -11.95 -4.29 -5.56
CA GLY A 118 -12.79 -5.12 -4.69
C GLY A 118 -13.87 -5.88 -5.48
N ILE A 119 -14.55 -5.19 -6.39
CA ILE A 119 -15.53 -5.81 -7.31
C ILE A 119 -14.83 -6.85 -8.19
N ALA A 120 -13.66 -6.53 -8.76
CA ALA A 120 -12.88 -7.45 -9.58
C ALA A 120 -12.48 -8.71 -8.81
N CYS A 121 -12.04 -8.59 -7.55
CA CYS A 121 -11.75 -9.73 -6.67
C CYS A 121 -13.00 -10.58 -6.40
N GLY A 122 -14.16 -9.95 -6.22
CA GLY A 122 -15.43 -10.64 -6.03
C GLY A 122 -15.85 -11.41 -7.28
N ILE A 123 -15.78 -10.77 -8.45
CA ILE A 123 -16.06 -11.38 -9.76
C ILE A 123 -15.13 -12.59 -9.99
N GLU A 124 -13.83 -12.41 -9.77
CA GLU A 124 -12.82 -13.48 -9.89
C GLU A 124 -13.07 -14.64 -8.90
N ALA A 125 -13.65 -14.37 -7.73
CA ALA A 125 -14.02 -15.42 -6.79
C ALA A 125 -15.22 -16.26 -7.24
N HIS A 126 -16.10 -15.70 -8.07
CA HIS A 126 -17.30 -16.36 -8.58
C HIS A 126 -17.14 -16.94 -9.99
N LEU A 127 -16.11 -16.53 -10.74
CA LEU A 127 -15.77 -17.08 -12.05
C LEU A 127 -14.74 -18.20 -11.90
N PRO A 128 -15.10 -19.49 -12.10
CA PRO A 128 -14.17 -20.61 -12.01
C PRO A 128 -13.28 -20.73 -13.27
N ILE A 129 -12.79 -19.62 -13.82
CA ILE A 129 -11.97 -19.60 -15.03
C ILE A 129 -10.51 -19.77 -14.63
N LYS A 130 -9.94 -20.94 -14.95
CA LYS A 130 -8.49 -21.16 -14.87
C LYS A 130 -7.83 -20.66 -16.15
N LEU A 131 -7.33 -19.43 -16.11
CA LEU A 131 -6.57 -18.86 -17.22
C LEU A 131 -5.16 -19.47 -17.28
N PRO A 132 -4.56 -19.60 -18.48
CA PRO A 132 -3.14 -19.89 -18.61
C PRO A 132 -2.30 -18.85 -17.83
N PRO A 133 -1.16 -19.25 -17.22
CA PRO A 133 -0.38 -18.36 -16.35
C PRO A 133 -0.02 -17.02 -16.97
N LEU A 134 0.40 -17.01 -18.25
CA LEU A 134 0.74 -15.79 -18.97
C LEU A 134 -0.49 -14.88 -19.18
N LEU A 135 -1.63 -15.47 -19.50
CA LEU A 135 -2.86 -14.70 -19.76
C LEU A 135 -3.42 -14.10 -18.46
N GLY A 136 -3.45 -14.88 -17.37
CA GLY A 136 -3.83 -14.38 -16.05
C GLY A 136 -2.89 -13.28 -15.56
N TRP A 137 -1.59 -13.45 -15.77
CA TRP A 137 -0.58 -12.42 -15.50
C TRP A 137 -0.84 -11.14 -16.29
N LEU A 138 -1.02 -11.23 -17.62
CA LEU A 138 -1.28 -10.08 -18.50
C LEU A 138 -2.56 -9.34 -18.10
N ILE A 139 -3.65 -10.06 -17.85
CA ILE A 139 -4.94 -9.46 -17.46
C ILE A 139 -4.81 -8.76 -16.11
N THR A 140 -4.21 -9.43 -15.11
CA THR A 140 -4.01 -8.87 -13.78
C THR A 140 -3.23 -7.58 -13.85
N HIS A 141 -2.09 -7.57 -14.54
CA HIS A 141 -1.24 -6.39 -14.65
C HIS A 141 -1.88 -5.29 -15.49
N SER A 142 -2.69 -5.63 -16.50
CA SER A 142 -3.45 -4.65 -17.27
C SER A 142 -4.48 -3.93 -16.41
N VAL A 143 -5.24 -4.67 -15.59
CA VAL A 143 -6.22 -4.07 -14.65
C VAL A 143 -5.53 -3.20 -13.62
N LEU A 144 -4.43 -3.67 -13.03
CA LEU A 144 -3.63 -2.88 -12.09
C LEU A 144 -3.05 -1.62 -12.74
N PHE A 145 -2.54 -1.72 -13.97
CA PHE A 145 -1.99 -0.59 -14.71
C PHE A 145 -3.06 0.47 -15.01
N VAL A 146 -4.25 0.05 -15.42
CA VAL A 146 -5.37 0.95 -15.71
C VAL A 146 -5.89 1.63 -14.44
N THR A 147 -5.95 0.90 -13.32
CA THR A 147 -6.46 1.44 -12.05
C THR A 147 -5.42 2.22 -11.24
N ALA A 148 -4.13 2.00 -11.49
CA ALA A 148 -3.05 2.64 -10.73
C ALA A 148 -3.07 4.19 -10.74
N PRO A 149 -3.30 4.89 -11.88
CA PRO A 149 -3.45 6.35 -11.90
C PRO A 149 -4.52 6.89 -10.95
N MET A 150 -5.56 6.09 -10.67
CA MET A 150 -6.68 6.50 -9.83
C MET A 150 -6.29 6.48 -8.34
N CYS A 151 -5.46 5.53 -7.93
CA CYS A 151 -4.90 5.46 -6.58
C CYS A 151 -3.70 6.38 -6.38
N LEU A 152 -2.85 6.54 -7.41
CA LEU A 152 -1.57 7.25 -7.32
C LEU A 152 -1.65 8.72 -7.75
N GLY A 153 -2.83 9.16 -8.20
CA GLY A 153 -3.12 10.52 -8.61
C GLY A 153 -2.63 11.61 -7.63
N PRO A 154 -2.96 11.52 -6.32
CA PRO A 154 -2.51 12.51 -5.34
C PRO A 154 -0.98 12.64 -5.32
N PHE A 155 -0.26 11.50 -5.25
CA PHE A 155 1.21 11.47 -5.20
C PHE A 155 1.88 12.07 -6.45
N ALA A 156 1.21 12.01 -7.60
CA ALA A 156 1.74 12.54 -8.87
C ALA A 156 1.35 13.99 -9.15
N ARG A 157 0.24 14.47 -8.56
CA ARG A 157 -0.29 15.83 -8.71
C ARG A 157 0.29 16.77 -7.69
N ASP A 158 0.43 16.29 -6.46
CA ASP A 158 0.97 17.12 -5.41
C ASP A 158 2.44 17.39 -5.71
N LYS A 159 2.83 18.66 -5.59
CA LYS A 159 4.24 19.01 -5.66
C LYS A 159 4.90 18.30 -4.48
N ALA A 160 6.18 17.98 -4.58
CA ALA A 160 6.95 17.38 -3.50
C ALA A 160 7.10 18.36 -2.29
N VAL A 161 6.01 18.89 -1.74
CA VAL A 161 5.96 19.65 -0.50
C VAL A 161 6.08 18.70 0.68
N PHE A 162 5.66 17.43 0.53
CA PHE A 162 5.87 16.37 1.53
C PHE A 162 7.37 16.03 1.74
N PHE A 163 8.20 16.19 0.71
CA PHE A 163 9.67 16.17 0.80
C PHE A 163 10.27 17.56 0.66
N GLY A 164 9.43 18.59 0.64
CA GLY A 164 9.86 19.91 1.00
C GLY A 164 10.37 19.72 2.40
N VAL A 165 11.70 19.77 2.56
CA VAL A 165 12.26 20.22 3.81
C VAL A 165 11.47 21.50 4.05
N ASN A 166 10.49 21.47 4.96
CA ASN A 166 9.94 22.71 5.50
C ASN A 166 11.20 23.54 5.71
N GLU A 167 11.34 24.69 5.02
CA GLU A 167 12.39 25.64 5.37
C GLU A 167 12.34 25.66 6.88
N LEU A 168 13.35 25.05 7.51
CA LEU A 168 13.32 24.63 8.90
C LEU A 168 12.64 25.77 9.60
N LEU A 169 11.37 25.60 10.00
CA LEU A 169 10.50 26.66 10.53
C LEU A 169 11.45 27.47 11.38
N SER A 170 11.88 28.66 10.94
CA SER A 170 13.11 29.29 11.42
C SER A 170 13.07 29.21 12.93
N TYR A 171 13.69 28.15 13.48
CA TYR A 171 13.45 27.75 14.85
C TYR A 171 14.51 28.55 15.56
N GLY A 172 14.36 29.87 15.49
CA GLY A 172 15.20 30.86 16.14
C GLY A 172 14.97 30.85 17.64
N ASP A 173 14.67 29.69 18.19
CA ASP A 173 14.53 29.45 19.62
C ASP A 173 15.22 28.13 19.99
N ASP A 174 16.49 27.99 19.56
CA ASP A 174 17.45 26.97 20.00
C ASP A 174 17.58 26.86 21.55
N GLN A 175 16.84 27.66 22.30
CA GLN A 175 16.73 27.63 23.77
C GLN A 175 15.89 26.48 24.34
N TRP A 176 15.18 25.68 23.54
CA TRP A 176 14.40 24.57 24.11
C TRP A 176 15.30 23.40 24.57
N ILE A 177 16.41 23.15 23.87
CA ILE A 177 17.38 22.09 24.24
C ILE A 177 18.05 22.42 25.57
N SER A 178 18.35 23.71 25.83
CA SER A 178 18.93 24.16 27.09
C SER A 178 17.96 24.15 28.28
N LYS A 179 16.65 23.97 28.03
CA LYS A 179 15.61 23.85 29.06
C LYS A 179 15.25 22.40 29.40
N LEU A 180 15.83 21.41 28.71
CA LEU A 180 15.63 20.01 29.06
C LEU A 180 16.33 19.73 30.40
N PRO A 181 15.60 19.21 31.42
CA PRO A 181 16.22 18.84 32.68
C PRO A 181 17.18 17.68 32.44
N MET A 182 18.49 17.98 32.49
CA MET A 182 19.53 16.95 32.49
C MET A 182 19.44 16.14 33.79
N PRO A 183 19.17 14.82 33.75
CA PRO A 183 19.21 14.00 34.94
C PRO A 183 20.61 14.01 35.52
N LYS A 184 20.74 14.47 36.78
CA LYS A 184 22.03 14.68 37.46
C LYS A 184 22.85 13.40 37.65
N ASN A 185 22.22 12.23 37.53
CA ASN A 185 22.86 10.93 37.69
C ASN A 185 22.58 10.09 36.45
N CYS A 186 23.62 9.81 35.66
CA CYS A 186 23.61 8.66 34.77
C CYS A 186 23.81 7.40 35.63
N PRO A 187 22.88 6.44 35.65
CA PRO A 187 23.17 5.13 36.22
C PRO A 187 24.24 4.47 35.34
N ILE A 188 25.42 4.25 35.94
CA ILE A 188 26.48 3.39 35.38
C ILE A 188 26.08 1.94 35.65
#